data_AF-A0A521QI80-F1
#
_entry.id   AF-A0A521QI80-F1
#
_cell.length_a   1.000
_cell.length_b   1.000
_cell.length_c   1.000
_cell.angle_alpha   90.00
_cell.angle_beta   90.00
_cell.angle_gamma   90.00
#
_symmetry.space_group_name_H-M   'P 1'
#
loop_
_entity.id
_entity.type
_entity.pdbx_description
1 polymer ?
#
loop_
_entity_poly.entity_id
_entity_poly.type
_entity_poly.pdbx_seq_one_letter_code
_entity_poly.pdbx_strand_id
1 'polypeptide(L)'
;MTFILGLNAYHADAAACLVKDGELVAAVEEERFRRIKHWGGFPSESIRYCLAEAGISLGDVDHVAINSDNRANRWRKVAFALRSGISPSYMLDRLRNRRQRASIAGNLKEHLPEQEFRGTTHAVEHHLCHLASAFLVSPYDKAVAVSVDGFGDFSSAAWGLGEGGKLAVDGRVYFPHSLGVFYEAMTQFIGFPHYGDEYKVMGLAPYGQPTYVEQMKEIVRLRNDGTFALDLRFFRHASGRGANYQVKDGIPSGGRLWTDRLAELLGPARDPKAPLEDRHRDIARSAQVTYENAFFNLLNALHARYGADAVVLAGGCAYNSVANGKVLERTSFKKLYVQSAGGDAGGAIGAAFATWHKTGGADAKRHFVMDHAYWGPSATPEQIAAAIAQRRADFDAAGCSIERIADEATLCRHTAQAISEGKVIGWFQGRLEWGPRALGNRSILGDPRRADMKDILNLKIKRRESFRPFAPSILREAVPDWFETDDDVPFMMQVFRIRKEKRKEIPAVTHVDGTGRLQTVTWSGNPRYARLISAFREITGVPIVLNTSFNENEPVVCKPEEAIDCFLRTKMDVLVLGDTLIRR
;
A
#
# COMPACT_ATOMS: atom_id res chain seq x y z
N MET A 1 12.49 7.67 -28.39
CA MET A 1 11.54 7.54 -27.26
C MET A 1 11.33 6.07 -27.04
N THR A 2 11.45 5.63 -25.80
CA THR A 2 11.26 4.23 -25.41
C THR A 2 10.12 4.14 -24.41
N PHE A 3 9.12 3.33 -24.72
CA PHE A 3 7.97 3.07 -23.86
C PHE A 3 8.07 1.68 -23.22
N ILE A 4 7.95 1.64 -21.89
CA ILE A 4 7.97 0.40 -21.10
C ILE A 4 6.70 0.30 -20.28
N LEU A 5 5.88 -0.71 -20.57
CA LEU A 5 4.69 -1.05 -19.80
C LEU A 5 5.06 -2.08 -18.72
N GLY A 6 5.03 -1.66 -17.45
CA GLY A 6 5.27 -2.54 -16.30
C GLY A 6 3.96 -3.12 -15.76
N LEU A 7 3.94 -4.41 -15.45
CA LEU A 7 2.74 -5.14 -15.05
C LEU A 7 2.95 -5.94 -13.76
N ASN A 8 1.97 -5.90 -12.86
CA ASN A 8 1.75 -6.93 -11.85
C ASN A 8 0.43 -7.65 -12.17
N ALA A 9 0.45 -8.98 -12.30
CA ALA A 9 -0.71 -9.76 -12.77
C ALA A 9 -0.73 -11.19 -12.23
N TYR A 10 -1.92 -11.79 -12.15
CA TYR A 10 -2.13 -13.18 -11.68
C TYR A 10 -1.62 -13.46 -10.26
N HIS A 11 -1.55 -12.40 -9.46
CA HIS A 11 -1.35 -12.35 -8.03
C HIS A 11 -2.17 -11.16 -7.51
N ALA A 12 -2.41 -11.08 -6.20
CA ALA A 12 -3.10 -9.94 -5.59
C ALA A 12 -2.48 -8.60 -6.01
N ASP A 13 -3.30 -7.55 -5.97
CA ASP A 13 -2.91 -6.18 -6.28
C ASP A 13 -2.40 -6.01 -7.72
N ALA A 14 -3.09 -6.59 -8.70
CA ALA A 14 -2.76 -6.43 -10.10
C ALA A 14 -2.82 -4.96 -10.52
N ALA A 15 -1.83 -4.52 -11.29
CA ALA A 15 -1.61 -3.12 -11.60
C ALA A 15 -0.80 -2.95 -12.88
N ALA A 16 -0.84 -1.76 -13.45
CA ALA A 16 0.01 -1.38 -14.57
C ALA A 16 0.64 -0.01 -14.33
N CYS A 17 1.82 0.20 -14.93
CA CYS A 17 2.45 1.50 -15.05
C CYS A 17 3.09 1.65 -16.43
N LEU A 18 3.31 2.90 -16.86
CA LEU A 18 4.02 3.22 -18.08
C LEU A 18 5.20 4.15 -17.79
N VAL A 19 6.37 3.74 -18.27
CA VAL A 19 7.60 4.54 -18.24
C VAL A 19 7.94 4.99 -19.66
N LYS A 20 8.27 6.26 -19.83
CA LYS A 20 8.75 6.86 -21.08
C LYS A 20 10.13 7.44 -20.85
N ASP A 21 11.13 6.93 -21.58
CA ASP A 21 12.51 7.42 -21.52
C ASP A 21 13.10 7.52 -20.09
N GLY A 22 12.65 6.64 -19.19
CA GLY A 22 13.08 6.62 -17.78
C GLY A 22 12.25 7.47 -16.82
N GLU A 23 11.16 8.09 -17.27
CA GLU A 23 10.20 8.84 -16.44
C GLU A 23 8.87 8.09 -16.31
N LEU A 24 8.28 8.07 -15.11
CA LEU A 24 6.95 7.49 -14.88
C LEU A 24 5.87 8.43 -15.42
N VAL A 25 5.00 7.91 -16.29
CA VAL A 25 3.91 8.70 -16.92
C VAL A 25 2.56 8.43 -16.24
N ALA A 26 2.30 7.16 -15.94
CA ALA A 26 1.05 6.68 -15.38
C ALA A 26 1.27 5.43 -14.53
N ALA A 27 0.49 5.28 -13.47
CA ALA A 27 0.46 4.07 -12.65
C ALA A 27 -0.89 3.97 -11.92
N VAL A 28 -1.54 2.81 -12.00
CA VAL A 28 -2.84 2.58 -11.36
C VAL A 28 -3.08 1.09 -11.07
N GLU A 29 -3.72 0.83 -9.93
CA GLU A 29 -4.13 -0.52 -9.53
C GLU A 29 -5.48 -0.89 -10.18
N GLU A 30 -5.60 -2.12 -10.64
CA GLU A 30 -6.78 -2.59 -11.39
C GLU A 30 -8.05 -2.62 -10.51
N GLU A 31 -7.89 -2.78 -9.19
CA GLU A 31 -9.01 -2.73 -8.24
C GLU A 31 -9.79 -1.41 -8.32
N ARG A 32 -9.14 -0.31 -8.73
CA ARG A 32 -9.75 1.01 -8.86
C ARG A 32 -10.82 1.04 -9.94
N PHE A 33 -10.63 0.26 -11.02
CA PHE A 33 -11.58 0.14 -12.13
C PHE A 33 -12.55 -1.03 -11.94
N ARG A 34 -12.05 -2.18 -11.49
CA ARG A 34 -12.86 -3.40 -11.32
C ARG A 34 -13.78 -3.34 -10.11
N ARG A 35 -13.52 -2.42 -9.17
CA ARG A 35 -14.25 -2.27 -7.90
C ARG A 35 -14.19 -3.53 -7.02
N ILE A 36 -13.20 -4.40 -7.25
CA ILE A 36 -12.92 -5.62 -6.48
C ILE A 36 -11.57 -5.44 -5.80
N LYS A 37 -11.58 -5.43 -4.46
CA LYS A 37 -10.36 -5.24 -3.66
C LYS A 37 -9.33 -6.34 -3.95
N HIS A 38 -8.07 -5.94 -4.02
CA HIS A 38 -6.92 -6.82 -4.25
C HIS A 38 -7.04 -7.63 -5.55
N TRP A 39 -7.65 -7.05 -6.59
CA TRP A 39 -7.91 -7.74 -7.86
C TRP A 39 -6.68 -8.54 -8.32
N GLY A 40 -6.85 -9.86 -8.42
CA GLY A 40 -5.77 -10.81 -8.67
C GLY A 40 -5.63 -11.26 -10.12
N GLY A 41 -6.39 -10.65 -11.04
CA GLY A 41 -6.46 -11.04 -12.45
C GLY A 41 -5.44 -10.34 -13.34
N PHE A 42 -5.77 -10.22 -14.63
CA PHE A 42 -5.00 -9.42 -15.59
C PHE A 42 -5.41 -7.93 -15.49
N PRO A 43 -4.47 -6.97 -15.51
CA PRO A 43 -4.75 -5.56 -15.28
C PRO A 43 -5.13 -4.80 -16.56
N SER A 44 -6.16 -5.24 -17.29
CA SER A 44 -6.47 -4.69 -18.62
C SER A 44 -6.95 -3.24 -18.58
N GLU A 45 -7.75 -2.81 -17.60
CA GLU A 45 -8.20 -1.42 -17.52
C GLU A 45 -7.05 -0.48 -17.15
N SER A 46 -6.15 -0.95 -16.29
CA SER A 46 -4.93 -0.23 -15.91
C SER A 46 -4.00 -0.04 -17.10
N ILE A 47 -3.86 -1.05 -17.96
CA ILE A 47 -3.11 -0.94 -19.22
C ILE A 47 -3.78 0.09 -20.14
N ARG A 48 -5.09 0.00 -20.36
CA ARG A 48 -5.81 0.98 -21.21
C ARG A 48 -5.64 2.40 -20.70
N TYR A 49 -5.73 2.61 -19.39
CA TYR A 49 -5.47 3.91 -18.79
C TYR A 49 -4.05 4.40 -19.07
N CYS A 50 -3.03 3.56 -18.84
CA CYS A 50 -1.63 3.93 -19.06
C CYS A 50 -1.36 4.33 -20.52
N LEU A 51 -1.91 3.58 -21.49
CA LEU A 51 -1.78 3.87 -22.91
C LEU A 51 -2.50 5.18 -23.29
N ALA A 52 -3.73 5.36 -22.79
CA ALA A 52 -4.52 6.56 -23.05
C ALA A 52 -3.88 7.83 -22.47
N GLU A 53 -3.34 7.76 -21.24
CA GLU A 53 -2.64 8.87 -20.58
C GLU A 53 -1.42 9.34 -21.39
N ALA A 54 -0.71 8.42 -22.04
CA ALA A 54 0.42 8.75 -22.90
C ALA A 54 0.02 9.08 -24.35
N GLY A 55 -1.25 8.91 -24.73
CA GLY A 55 -1.72 9.11 -26.11
C GLY A 55 -1.12 8.12 -27.11
N ILE A 56 -0.80 6.89 -26.68
CA ILE A 56 -0.19 5.86 -27.51
C ILE A 56 -1.07 4.61 -27.61
N SER A 57 -0.79 3.77 -28.61
CA SER A 57 -1.34 2.43 -28.74
C SER A 57 -0.40 1.39 -28.11
N LEU A 58 -0.88 0.16 -27.94
CA LEU A 58 -0.01 -0.95 -27.50
C LEU A 58 1.09 -1.26 -28.54
N GLY A 59 0.88 -0.89 -29.80
CA GLY A 59 1.84 -1.08 -30.89
C GLY A 59 3.07 -0.17 -30.78
N ASP A 60 2.97 0.92 -30.02
CA ASP A 60 4.04 1.88 -29.75
C ASP A 60 4.88 1.48 -28.52
N VAL A 61 4.49 0.43 -27.80
CA VAL A 61 5.20 -0.05 -26.60
C VAL A 61 6.37 -0.95 -27.02
N ASP A 62 7.59 -0.51 -26.73
CA ASP A 62 8.82 -1.27 -27.04
C ASP A 62 9.01 -2.49 -26.13
N HIS A 63 8.64 -2.34 -24.86
CA HIS A 63 8.87 -3.33 -23.82
C HIS A 63 7.65 -3.52 -22.91
N VAL A 64 7.27 -4.77 -22.65
CA VAL A 64 6.31 -5.13 -21.60
C VAL A 64 7.03 -5.95 -20.54
N ALA A 65 7.10 -5.46 -19.31
CA ALA A 65 7.80 -6.09 -18.21
C ALA A 65 6.80 -6.60 -17.15
N ILE A 66 6.88 -7.89 -16.78
CA ILE A 66 6.01 -8.47 -15.76
C ILE A 66 6.77 -8.76 -14.46
N ASN A 67 6.13 -8.45 -13.34
CA ASN A 67 6.55 -8.76 -11.98
C ASN A 67 6.38 -10.26 -11.66
N SER A 68 7.12 -11.12 -12.35
CA SER A 68 7.32 -12.53 -11.98
C SER A 68 8.33 -13.18 -12.92
N ASP A 69 9.22 -14.02 -12.37
CA ASP A 69 10.02 -14.94 -13.16
C ASP A 69 9.89 -16.39 -12.64
N ASN A 70 9.09 -17.17 -13.35
CA ASN A 70 8.91 -18.59 -13.07
C ASN A 70 10.23 -19.40 -13.07
N ARG A 71 11.28 -18.93 -13.76
CA ARG A 71 12.60 -19.57 -13.83
C ARG A 71 13.49 -19.22 -12.64
N ALA A 72 13.22 -18.14 -11.92
CA ALA A 72 13.97 -17.73 -10.75
C ALA A 72 13.97 -18.82 -9.67
N ASN A 73 15.12 -18.99 -9.01
CA ASN A 73 15.33 -19.95 -7.91
C ASN A 73 14.96 -21.42 -8.24
N ARG A 74 14.93 -21.83 -9.52
CA ARG A 74 14.44 -23.15 -9.96
C ARG A 74 15.11 -24.33 -9.24
N TRP A 75 16.41 -24.29 -9.01
CA TRP A 75 17.12 -25.38 -8.35
C TRP A 75 16.77 -25.50 -6.87
N ARG A 76 16.53 -24.37 -6.18
CA ARG A 76 16.04 -24.35 -4.80
C ARG A 76 14.60 -24.84 -4.71
N LYS A 77 13.74 -24.47 -5.67
CA LYS A 77 12.37 -24.98 -5.79
C LYS A 77 12.37 -26.52 -5.91
N VAL A 78 13.24 -27.07 -6.76
CA VAL A 78 13.42 -28.53 -6.94
C VAL A 78 13.96 -29.18 -5.67
N ALA A 79 15.03 -28.64 -5.08
CA ALA A 79 15.62 -29.18 -3.86
C ALA A 79 14.62 -29.21 -2.70
N PHE A 80 13.79 -28.18 -2.56
CA PHE A 80 12.72 -28.15 -1.56
C PHE A 80 11.66 -29.20 -1.85
N ALA A 81 11.16 -29.31 -3.09
CA ALA A 81 10.17 -30.32 -3.44
C ALA A 81 10.62 -31.75 -3.09
N LEU A 82 11.90 -32.07 -3.34
CA LEU A 82 12.51 -33.36 -3.01
C LEU A 82 12.63 -33.59 -1.49
N ARG A 83 12.89 -32.54 -0.70
CA ARG A 83 13.07 -32.64 0.76
C ARG A 83 11.76 -32.63 1.54
N SER A 84 10.74 -31.97 1.02
CA SER A 84 9.51 -31.66 1.77
C SER A 84 8.44 -32.74 1.69
N GLY A 85 8.68 -33.85 0.98
CA GLY A 85 7.72 -34.97 0.86
C GLY A 85 6.36 -34.56 0.27
N ILE A 86 6.36 -33.50 -0.56
CA ILE A 86 5.14 -32.94 -1.16
C ILE A 86 4.49 -33.99 -2.06
N SER A 87 3.17 -34.16 -1.97
CA SER A 87 2.47 -35.21 -2.71
C SER A 87 2.63 -35.04 -4.23
N PRO A 88 2.78 -36.15 -4.99
CA PRO A 88 2.81 -36.11 -6.46
C PRO A 88 1.58 -35.44 -7.07
N SER A 89 0.40 -35.58 -6.45
CA SER A 89 -0.84 -34.92 -6.87
C SER A 89 -0.77 -33.39 -6.81
N TYR A 90 -0.12 -32.83 -5.77
CA TYR A 90 0.09 -31.39 -5.63
C TYR A 90 1.02 -30.83 -6.72
N MET A 91 2.05 -31.60 -7.11
CA MET A 91 2.94 -31.22 -8.21
C MET A 91 2.23 -31.23 -9.56
N LEU A 92 1.31 -32.18 -9.79
CA LEU A 92 0.50 -32.29 -11.00
C LEU A 92 -0.47 -31.11 -11.17
N ASP A 93 -1.18 -30.72 -10.11
CA ASP A 93 -2.09 -29.56 -10.15
C ASP A 93 -1.36 -28.25 -10.48
N ARG A 94 -0.17 -28.05 -9.90
CA ARG A 94 0.65 -26.86 -10.17
C ARG A 94 1.17 -26.83 -11.61
N LEU A 95 1.47 -28.00 -12.20
CA LEU A 95 1.85 -28.14 -13.61
C LEU A 95 0.68 -27.85 -14.56
N ARG A 96 -0.54 -28.25 -14.20
CA ARG A 96 -1.76 -27.97 -14.97
C ARG A 96 -2.10 -26.48 -14.98
N ASN A 97 -2.05 -25.82 -13.83
CA ASN A 97 -2.26 -24.37 -13.72
C ASN A 97 -1.18 -23.56 -14.46
N ARG A 98 0.04 -24.10 -14.58
CA ARG A 98 1.12 -23.49 -15.37
C ARG A 98 0.86 -23.52 -16.87
N ARG A 99 0.14 -24.54 -17.38
CA ARG A 99 -0.26 -24.62 -18.80
C ARG A 99 -1.40 -23.67 -19.16
N GLN A 100 -2.17 -23.20 -18.18
CA GLN A 100 -3.28 -22.27 -18.39
C GLN A 100 -2.86 -20.79 -18.42
N ARG A 101 -1.69 -20.42 -17.88
CA ARG A 101 -1.17 -19.05 -18.02
C ARG A 101 -0.60 -18.88 -19.42
N ALA A 102 -1.31 -18.19 -20.30
CA ALA A 102 -0.79 -17.81 -21.61
C ALA A 102 0.49 -16.97 -21.44
N SER A 103 1.33 -16.89 -22.49
CA SER A 103 2.44 -15.94 -22.51
C SER A 103 1.92 -14.51 -22.31
N ILE A 104 2.76 -13.58 -21.85
CA ILE A 104 2.35 -12.16 -21.66
C ILE A 104 1.71 -11.61 -22.94
N ALA A 105 2.32 -11.86 -24.10
CA ALA A 105 1.76 -11.48 -25.40
C ALA A 105 0.41 -12.16 -25.69
N GLY A 106 0.24 -13.43 -25.30
CA GLY A 106 -1.04 -14.13 -25.38
C GLY A 106 -2.13 -13.47 -24.51
N ASN A 107 -1.81 -13.12 -23.26
CA ASN A 107 -2.75 -12.43 -22.36
C ASN A 107 -3.10 -11.03 -22.87
N LEU A 108 -2.12 -10.29 -23.43
CA LEU A 108 -2.39 -9.00 -24.08
C LEU A 108 -3.37 -9.17 -25.25
N LYS A 109 -3.16 -10.15 -26.12
CA LYS A 109 -4.06 -10.44 -27.24
C LYS A 109 -5.46 -10.88 -26.79
N GLU A 110 -5.56 -11.63 -25.71
CA GLU A 110 -6.84 -12.10 -25.15
C GLU A 110 -7.64 -10.95 -24.54
N HIS A 111 -7.00 -10.08 -23.76
CA HIS A 111 -7.67 -9.04 -22.98
C HIS A 111 -7.76 -7.67 -23.67
N LEU A 112 -6.93 -7.44 -24.70
CA LEU A 112 -6.90 -6.24 -25.53
C LEU A 112 -6.91 -6.63 -27.02
N PRO A 113 -7.93 -7.37 -27.51
CA PRO A 113 -7.97 -7.84 -28.90
C PRO A 113 -8.01 -6.69 -29.93
N GLU A 114 -8.41 -5.49 -29.51
CA GLU A 114 -8.41 -4.26 -30.29
C GLU A 114 -7.02 -3.62 -30.46
N GLN A 115 -6.00 -4.13 -29.77
CA GLN A 115 -4.64 -3.62 -29.77
C GLN A 115 -3.65 -4.69 -30.24
N GLU A 116 -2.62 -4.29 -30.99
CA GLU A 116 -1.54 -5.19 -31.40
C GLU A 116 -0.25 -4.84 -30.66
N PHE A 117 0.35 -5.81 -29.96
CA PHE A 117 1.67 -5.63 -29.35
C PHE A 117 2.78 -6.07 -30.28
N ARG A 118 3.75 -5.18 -30.54
CA ARG A 118 4.90 -5.43 -31.46
C ARG A 118 6.26 -5.43 -30.76
N GLY A 119 6.30 -5.11 -29.48
CA GLY A 119 7.53 -5.02 -28.69
C GLY A 119 8.02 -6.36 -28.16
N THR A 120 8.87 -6.28 -27.13
CA THR A 120 9.48 -7.43 -26.45
C THR A 120 8.95 -7.58 -25.03
N THR A 121 8.80 -8.82 -24.58
CA THR A 121 8.34 -9.11 -23.22
C THR A 121 9.47 -9.50 -22.29
N HIS A 122 9.45 -9.01 -21.05
CA HIS A 122 10.46 -9.26 -20.03
C HIS A 122 9.82 -9.83 -18.77
N ALA A 123 10.34 -10.97 -18.31
CA ALA A 123 10.05 -11.48 -16.97
C ALA A 123 11.12 -10.96 -16.01
N VAL A 124 10.70 -10.29 -14.94
CA VAL A 124 11.60 -9.73 -13.92
C VAL A 124 11.29 -10.41 -12.58
N GLU A 125 12.33 -10.85 -11.87
CA GLU A 125 12.18 -11.53 -10.58
C GLU A 125 11.44 -10.65 -9.57
N HIS A 126 10.46 -11.22 -8.87
CA HIS A 126 9.54 -10.52 -7.96
C HIS A 126 10.22 -9.58 -6.96
N HIS A 127 11.22 -10.10 -6.23
CA HIS A 127 11.92 -9.26 -5.27
C HIS A 127 12.87 -8.26 -5.93
N LEU A 128 13.40 -8.53 -7.14
CA LEU A 128 14.12 -7.52 -7.89
C LEU A 128 13.18 -6.36 -8.26
N CYS A 129 11.94 -6.64 -8.66
CA CYS A 129 10.94 -5.61 -8.88
C CYS A 129 10.69 -4.80 -7.61
N HIS A 130 10.50 -5.43 -6.45
CA HIS A 130 10.35 -4.71 -5.18
C HIS A 130 11.54 -3.81 -4.86
N LEU A 131 12.76 -4.32 -4.98
CA LEU A 131 13.96 -3.51 -4.73
C LEU A 131 14.08 -2.34 -5.73
N ALA A 132 13.78 -2.59 -7.00
CA ALA A 132 13.78 -1.60 -8.07
C ALA A 132 12.71 -0.52 -7.89
N SER A 133 11.50 -0.90 -7.46
CA SER A 133 10.36 0.02 -7.25
C SER A 133 10.57 0.99 -6.10
N ALA A 134 11.53 0.70 -5.21
CA ALA A 134 11.98 1.63 -4.18
C ALA A 134 13.26 2.36 -4.60
N PHE A 135 14.35 1.65 -4.93
CA PHE A 135 15.65 2.28 -5.16
C PHE A 135 15.68 3.18 -6.41
N LEU A 136 15.21 2.68 -7.56
CA LEU A 136 15.38 3.37 -8.84
C LEU A 136 14.52 4.63 -8.97
N VAL A 137 13.54 4.80 -8.08
CA VAL A 137 12.67 5.98 -8.01
C VAL A 137 12.85 6.78 -6.70
N SER A 138 13.70 6.34 -5.78
CA SER A 138 14.02 7.09 -4.56
C SER A 138 14.85 8.33 -4.89
N PRO A 139 15.02 9.29 -3.96
CA PRO A 139 15.94 10.43 -4.15
C PRO A 139 17.42 10.11 -3.87
N TYR A 140 17.77 8.86 -3.51
CA TYR A 140 19.12 8.54 -3.02
C TYR A 140 20.00 7.86 -4.08
N ASP A 141 21.14 8.46 -4.39
CA ASP A 141 22.10 7.89 -5.35
C ASP A 141 22.74 6.59 -4.87
N LYS A 142 22.84 6.39 -3.56
CA LYS A 142 23.34 5.16 -2.93
C LYS A 142 22.47 4.81 -1.74
N ALA A 143 21.91 3.60 -1.74
CA ALA A 143 21.08 3.12 -0.64
C ALA A 143 21.08 1.59 -0.54
N VAL A 144 20.89 1.09 0.68
CA VAL A 144 20.53 -0.31 0.88
C VAL A 144 19.06 -0.47 0.48
N ALA A 145 18.79 -1.29 -0.53
CA ALA A 145 17.43 -1.65 -0.90
C ALA A 145 17.03 -2.91 -0.14
N VAL A 146 15.84 -2.88 0.50
CA VAL A 146 15.32 -4.00 1.27
C VAL A 146 13.87 -4.26 0.91
N SER A 147 13.57 -5.51 0.57
CA SER A 147 12.22 -6.00 0.35
C SER A 147 11.89 -7.05 1.40
N VAL A 148 10.77 -6.91 2.09
CA VAL A 148 10.22 -7.92 3.03
C VAL A 148 8.75 -8.14 2.70
N ASP A 149 8.37 -9.39 2.49
CA ASP A 149 7.11 -9.76 1.85
C ASP A 149 6.58 -11.12 2.37
N GLY A 150 5.40 -11.52 1.90
CA GLY A 150 4.86 -12.87 2.04
C GLY A 150 5.74 -13.88 1.31
N PHE A 151 5.51 -14.07 0.02
CA PHE A 151 6.41 -14.82 -0.87
C PHE A 151 6.28 -14.35 -2.33
N GLY A 152 7.41 -14.27 -3.03
CA GLY A 152 7.46 -14.17 -4.49
C GLY A 152 8.72 -14.83 -5.03
N ASP A 153 8.59 -15.55 -6.14
CA ASP A 153 9.69 -16.27 -6.80
C ASP A 153 10.57 -17.14 -5.88
N PHE A 154 9.98 -17.70 -4.81
CA PHE A 154 10.61 -18.56 -3.80
C PHE A 154 11.46 -17.84 -2.75
N SER A 155 11.35 -16.52 -2.66
CA SER A 155 11.89 -15.69 -1.57
C SER A 155 10.77 -14.95 -0.84
N SER A 156 11.05 -14.49 0.36
CA SER A 156 10.17 -13.66 1.20
C SER A 156 10.84 -12.36 1.63
N ALA A 157 12.16 -12.30 1.54
CA ALA A 157 12.91 -11.07 1.68
C ALA A 157 14.09 -11.09 0.72
N ALA A 158 14.49 -9.91 0.27
CA ALA A 158 15.70 -9.71 -0.50
C ALA A 158 16.31 -8.36 -0.15
N TRP A 159 17.61 -8.25 -0.36
CA TRP A 159 18.31 -6.99 -0.18
C TRP A 159 19.53 -6.90 -1.10
N GLY A 160 20.02 -5.68 -1.26
CA GLY A 160 21.32 -5.40 -1.84
C GLY A 160 21.60 -3.91 -1.87
N LEU A 161 22.70 -3.55 -2.54
CA LEU A 161 23.11 -2.16 -2.66
C LEU A 161 22.69 -1.61 -4.02
N GLY A 162 21.99 -0.48 -3.98
CA GLY A 162 21.77 0.38 -5.14
C GLY A 162 22.82 1.48 -5.18
N GLU A 163 23.41 1.73 -6.35
CA GLU A 163 24.33 2.85 -6.59
C GLU A 163 24.20 3.36 -8.04
N GLY A 164 23.81 4.63 -8.20
CA GLY A 164 23.44 5.20 -9.49
C GLY A 164 22.26 4.45 -10.12
N GLY A 165 22.38 4.04 -11.38
CA GLY A 165 21.38 3.21 -12.07
C GLY A 165 21.52 1.70 -11.85
N LYS A 166 22.44 1.26 -10.98
CA LYS A 166 22.72 -0.16 -10.75
C LYS A 166 22.13 -0.64 -9.44
N LEU A 167 21.58 -1.85 -9.45
CA LEU A 167 21.01 -2.49 -8.28
C LEU A 167 21.49 -3.94 -8.21
N ALA A 168 22.26 -4.27 -7.17
CA ALA A 168 22.67 -5.64 -6.88
C ALA A 168 21.66 -6.30 -5.94
N VAL A 169 21.48 -7.62 -6.07
CA VAL A 169 20.70 -8.42 -5.11
C VAL A 169 21.60 -9.45 -4.46
N ASP A 170 22.09 -9.12 -3.27
CA ASP A 170 23.19 -9.82 -2.62
C ASP A 170 22.74 -10.89 -1.62
N GLY A 171 21.49 -10.82 -1.18
CA GLY A 171 20.97 -11.76 -0.20
C GLY A 171 19.46 -11.88 -0.22
N ARG A 172 18.97 -13.04 0.24
CA ARG A 172 17.56 -13.40 0.26
C ARG A 172 17.25 -14.27 1.47
N VAL A 173 16.04 -14.13 2.00
CA VAL A 173 15.39 -15.17 2.81
C VAL A 173 14.49 -15.97 1.88
N TYR A 174 14.73 -17.28 1.83
CA TYR A 174 13.99 -18.18 0.94
C TYR A 174 12.77 -18.80 1.64
N PHE A 175 11.80 -19.22 0.83
CA PHE A 175 10.74 -20.13 1.26
C PHE A 175 11.34 -21.33 2.01
N PRO A 176 10.76 -21.76 3.16
CA PRO A 176 9.43 -21.41 3.69
C PRO A 176 9.42 -20.34 4.80
N HIS A 177 10.49 -19.59 5.03
CA HIS A 177 10.53 -18.59 6.11
C HIS A 177 10.06 -17.22 5.60
N SER A 178 9.15 -16.55 6.29
CA SER A 178 8.61 -15.24 5.88
C SER A 178 8.05 -14.47 7.09
N LEU A 179 8.45 -13.20 7.24
CA LEU A 179 7.82 -12.32 8.23
C LEU A 179 6.39 -11.92 7.82
N GLY A 180 6.11 -11.81 6.52
CA GLY A 180 4.76 -11.57 6.03
C GLY A 180 3.81 -12.71 6.42
N VAL A 181 4.23 -13.95 6.20
CA VAL A 181 3.40 -15.13 6.57
C VAL A 181 3.27 -15.30 8.08
N PHE A 182 4.31 -14.97 8.85
CA PHE A 182 4.17 -14.89 10.31
C PHE A 182 3.06 -13.91 10.71
N TYR A 183 3.11 -12.69 10.16
CA TYR A 183 2.16 -11.64 10.52
C TYR A 183 0.73 -11.97 10.05
N GLU A 184 0.58 -12.50 8.83
CA GLU A 184 -0.69 -12.99 8.30
C GLU A 184 -1.24 -14.16 9.13
N ALA A 185 -0.40 -15.12 9.55
CA ALA A 185 -0.84 -16.22 10.40
C ALA A 185 -1.37 -15.71 11.75
N MET A 186 -0.72 -14.73 12.36
CA MET A 186 -1.24 -14.09 13.59
C MET A 186 -2.56 -13.35 13.33
N THR A 187 -2.67 -12.67 12.18
CA THR A 187 -3.88 -11.98 11.72
C THR A 187 -5.07 -12.95 11.62
N GLN A 188 -4.87 -14.10 10.96
CA GLN A 188 -5.86 -15.16 10.88
C GLN A 188 -6.19 -15.75 12.26
N PHE A 189 -5.18 -15.96 13.11
CA PHE A 189 -5.33 -16.55 14.43
C PHE A 189 -6.16 -15.69 15.38
N ILE A 190 -6.05 -14.37 15.28
CA ILE A 190 -6.90 -13.42 16.00
C ILE A 190 -8.21 -13.11 15.27
N GLY A 191 -8.62 -13.95 14.32
CA GLY A 191 -9.96 -13.95 13.73
C GLY A 191 -10.17 -12.94 12.59
N PHE A 192 -9.10 -12.51 11.91
CA PHE A 192 -9.18 -11.71 10.68
C PHE A 192 -8.71 -12.55 9.48
N PRO A 193 -9.60 -13.27 8.78
CA PRO A 193 -9.21 -14.31 7.84
C PRO A 193 -8.94 -13.80 6.42
N HIS A 194 -9.26 -12.54 6.12
CA HIS A 194 -9.19 -12.03 4.75
C HIS A 194 -7.80 -11.54 4.38
N TYR A 195 -7.43 -11.72 3.11
CA TYR A 195 -6.22 -11.13 2.56
C TYR A 195 -6.22 -9.61 2.72
N GLY A 196 -5.11 -9.04 3.18
CA GLY A 196 -4.99 -7.61 3.40
C GLY A 196 -5.53 -7.12 4.75
N ASP A 197 -5.95 -8.00 5.67
CA ASP A 197 -6.41 -7.61 7.01
C ASP A 197 -5.26 -7.35 8.01
N GLU A 198 -3.99 -7.52 7.63
CA GLU A 198 -2.83 -7.39 8.51
C GLU A 198 -2.75 -6.02 9.18
N TYR A 199 -3.20 -4.96 8.49
CA TYR A 199 -3.24 -3.62 9.08
C TYR A 199 -4.17 -3.54 10.31
N LYS A 200 -5.13 -4.45 10.47
CA LYS A 200 -6.00 -4.52 11.66
C LYS A 200 -5.20 -4.96 12.87
N VAL A 201 -4.32 -5.95 12.73
CA VAL A 201 -3.39 -6.36 13.81
C VAL A 201 -2.46 -5.22 14.16
N MET A 202 -1.91 -4.53 13.15
CA MET A 202 -1.08 -3.35 13.36
C MET A 202 -1.81 -2.24 14.12
N GLY A 203 -3.08 -1.99 13.78
CA GLY A 203 -3.93 -1.00 14.47
C GLY A 203 -4.40 -1.45 15.86
N LEU A 204 -4.51 -2.75 16.11
CA LEU A 204 -4.90 -3.33 17.39
C LEU A 204 -3.73 -3.38 18.38
N ALA A 205 -2.49 -3.52 17.89
CA ALA A 205 -1.29 -3.70 18.70
C ALA A 205 -1.10 -2.63 19.80
N PRO A 206 -1.35 -1.32 19.60
CA PRO A 206 -1.24 -0.31 20.66
C PRO A 206 -2.18 -0.49 21.86
N TYR A 207 -3.23 -1.31 21.72
CA TYR A 207 -4.21 -1.57 22.78
C TYR A 207 -3.84 -2.76 23.69
N GLY A 208 -2.74 -3.47 23.40
CA GLY A 208 -2.30 -4.64 24.15
C GLY A 208 -0.95 -4.47 24.82
N GLN A 209 -0.59 -5.44 25.64
CA GLN A 209 0.70 -5.59 26.29
C GLN A 209 1.56 -6.67 25.60
N PRO A 210 2.90 -6.58 25.63
CA PRO A 210 3.80 -7.53 24.98
C PRO A 210 3.92 -8.87 25.74
N THR A 211 2.81 -9.40 26.24
CA THR A 211 2.73 -10.55 27.16
C THR A 211 3.24 -11.87 26.55
N TYR A 212 3.17 -12.00 25.22
CA TYR A 212 3.51 -13.24 24.51
C TYR A 212 4.86 -13.18 23.78
N VAL A 213 5.69 -12.16 24.00
CA VAL A 213 6.96 -12.00 23.25
C VAL A 213 7.91 -13.19 23.44
N GLU A 214 7.96 -13.80 24.63
CA GLU A 214 8.80 -14.99 24.86
C GLU A 214 8.33 -16.20 24.04
N GLN A 215 7.02 -16.47 24.00
CA GLN A 215 6.43 -17.51 23.15
C GLN A 215 6.68 -17.23 21.67
N MET A 216 6.62 -15.95 21.27
CA MET A 216 6.87 -15.57 19.87
C MET A 216 8.31 -15.84 19.41
N LYS A 217 9.30 -15.92 20.33
CA LYS A 217 10.68 -16.36 20.00
C LYS A 217 10.74 -17.82 19.57
N GLU A 218 9.79 -18.65 20.00
CA GLU A 218 9.67 -20.03 19.50
C GLU A 218 9.17 -20.06 18.05
N ILE A 219 8.34 -19.09 17.66
CA ILE A 219 7.72 -19.00 16.34
C ILE A 219 8.69 -18.37 15.33
N VAL A 220 9.37 -17.28 15.71
CA VAL A 220 10.31 -16.53 14.86
C VAL A 220 11.68 -16.48 15.54
N ARG A 221 12.66 -17.15 14.93
CA ARG A 221 14.04 -17.20 15.42
C ARG A 221 14.91 -16.21 14.65
N LEU A 222 15.58 -15.33 15.38
CA LEU A 222 16.58 -14.43 14.82
C LEU A 222 17.89 -15.17 14.58
N ARG A 223 18.62 -14.78 13.54
CA ARG A 223 19.94 -15.31 13.21
C ARG A 223 21.01 -14.23 13.35
N ASN A 224 22.23 -14.67 13.64
CA ASN A 224 23.39 -13.80 13.86
C ASN A 224 23.80 -13.02 12.60
N ASP A 225 23.41 -13.50 11.41
CA ASP A 225 23.64 -12.82 10.13
C ASP A 225 22.60 -11.72 9.82
N GLY A 226 21.74 -11.38 10.79
CA GLY A 226 20.66 -10.42 10.63
C GLY A 226 19.35 -11.04 10.15
N THR A 227 19.38 -12.24 9.58
CA THR A 227 18.17 -12.86 9.01
C THR A 227 17.27 -13.48 10.08
N PHE A 228 16.18 -14.12 9.65
CA PHE A 228 15.19 -14.76 10.50
C PHE A 228 14.77 -16.11 9.93
N ALA A 229 14.24 -16.98 10.80
CA ALA A 229 13.68 -18.27 10.44
C ALA A 229 12.41 -18.54 11.25
N LEU A 230 11.35 -18.98 10.56
CA LEU A 230 10.16 -19.52 11.20
C LEU A 230 10.41 -20.94 11.72
N ASP A 231 9.87 -21.26 12.90
CA ASP A 231 9.67 -22.65 13.31
C ASP A 231 8.45 -23.23 12.60
N LEU A 232 8.73 -24.06 11.59
CA LEU A 232 7.73 -24.52 10.63
C LEU A 232 6.66 -25.44 11.23
N ARG A 233 6.84 -25.93 12.46
CA ARG A 233 5.81 -26.72 13.17
C ARG A 233 4.52 -25.92 13.40
N PHE A 234 4.62 -24.60 13.49
CA PHE A 234 3.47 -23.71 13.66
C PHE A 234 2.75 -23.37 12.34
N PHE A 235 3.29 -23.75 11.18
CA PHE A 235 2.83 -23.26 9.89
C PHE A 235 2.47 -24.35 8.88
N ARG A 236 1.35 -24.16 8.17
CA ARG A 236 0.80 -25.11 7.20
C ARG A 236 1.38 -24.94 5.78
N HIS A 237 1.77 -23.73 5.37
CA HIS A 237 2.30 -23.47 4.02
C HIS A 237 3.56 -24.27 3.71
N ALA A 238 4.41 -24.48 4.70
CA ALA A 238 5.65 -25.27 4.56
C ALA A 238 5.38 -26.74 4.20
N SER A 239 4.24 -27.29 4.64
CA SER A 239 3.87 -28.70 4.43
C SER A 239 3.04 -28.94 3.16
N GLY A 240 2.71 -27.89 2.40
CA GLY A 240 1.82 -27.97 1.23
C GLY A 240 0.35 -28.26 1.55
N ARG A 241 -0.05 -28.27 2.83
CA ARG A 241 -1.39 -28.67 3.28
C ARG A 241 -2.32 -27.48 3.52
N GLY A 242 -3.09 -27.11 2.49
CA GLY A 242 -4.30 -26.27 2.66
C GLY A 242 -4.04 -24.83 3.08
N ALA A 243 -2.90 -24.28 2.70
CA ALA A 243 -2.49 -22.87 2.86
C ALA A 243 -2.24 -22.21 1.48
N ASN A 244 -2.80 -22.78 0.41
CA ASN A 244 -2.54 -22.32 -0.94
C ASN A 244 -3.28 -21.02 -1.22
N TYR A 245 -2.53 -20.03 -1.68
CA TYR A 245 -3.07 -18.85 -2.32
C TYR A 245 -3.74 -19.22 -3.64
N GLN A 246 -4.97 -18.75 -3.82
CA GLN A 246 -5.76 -18.90 -5.04
C GLN A 246 -6.43 -17.58 -5.37
N VAL A 247 -6.53 -17.29 -6.68
CA VAL A 247 -7.37 -16.20 -7.19
C VAL A 247 -8.57 -16.85 -7.85
N LYS A 248 -9.77 -16.60 -7.31
CA LYS A 248 -11.03 -17.05 -7.90
C LYS A 248 -11.89 -15.83 -8.18
N ASP A 249 -12.38 -15.69 -9.42
CA ASP A 249 -13.17 -14.54 -9.86
C ASP A 249 -12.48 -13.19 -9.58
N GLY A 250 -11.14 -13.19 -9.67
CA GLY A 250 -10.30 -12.04 -9.37
C GLY A 250 -10.08 -11.73 -7.88
N ILE A 251 -10.64 -12.51 -6.96
CA ILE A 251 -10.50 -12.31 -5.52
C ILE A 251 -9.42 -13.25 -4.98
N PRO A 252 -8.35 -12.73 -4.35
CA PRO A 252 -7.34 -13.55 -3.70
C PRO A 252 -7.89 -14.14 -2.39
N SER A 253 -7.63 -15.42 -2.17
CA SER A 253 -7.96 -16.13 -0.94
C SER A 253 -6.89 -17.15 -0.60
N GLY A 254 -6.68 -17.36 0.71
CA GLY A 254 -5.77 -18.34 1.26
C GLY A 254 -6.47 -19.23 2.26
N GLY A 255 -5.94 -20.44 2.46
CA GLY A 255 -6.37 -21.30 3.57
C GLY A 255 -5.68 -20.96 4.88
N ARG A 256 -6.04 -21.66 5.96
CA ARG A 256 -5.44 -21.48 7.30
C ARG A 256 -3.92 -21.65 7.25
N LEU A 257 -3.17 -20.63 7.66
CA LEU A 257 -1.70 -20.63 7.67
C LEU A 257 -1.09 -21.30 8.88
N TRP A 258 -1.78 -21.32 10.01
CA TRP A 258 -1.27 -21.84 11.28
C TRP A 258 -1.76 -23.27 11.59
N THR A 259 -0.99 -24.00 12.40
CA THR A 259 -1.31 -25.34 12.90
C THR A 259 -1.83 -25.30 14.34
N ASP A 260 -2.43 -26.38 14.81
CA ASP A 260 -3.02 -26.43 16.15
C ASP A 260 -1.98 -26.27 17.27
N ARG A 261 -0.68 -26.46 16.95
CA ARG A 261 0.44 -26.10 17.84
C ARG A 261 0.46 -24.63 18.23
N LEU A 262 -0.02 -23.73 17.36
CA LEU A 262 -0.14 -22.32 17.70
C LEU A 262 -1.20 -22.11 18.78
N ALA A 263 -2.29 -22.89 18.74
CA ALA A 263 -3.32 -22.86 19.76
C ALA A 263 -2.87 -23.48 21.10
N GLU A 264 -2.01 -24.50 21.05
CA GLU A 264 -1.35 -25.04 22.26
C GLU A 264 -0.45 -23.99 22.91
N LEU A 265 0.31 -23.24 22.12
CA LEU A 265 1.28 -22.25 22.61
C LEU A 265 0.62 -20.93 23.07
N LEU A 266 -0.28 -20.40 22.26
CA LEU A 266 -0.88 -19.10 22.49
C LEU A 266 -2.31 -19.19 23.03
N GLY A 267 -2.89 -20.37 23.24
CA GLY A 267 -4.31 -20.61 23.60
C GLY A 267 -5.26 -20.61 22.38
N PRO A 268 -6.59 -20.71 22.53
CA PRO A 268 -7.51 -20.86 21.39
C PRO A 268 -7.47 -19.67 20.41
N ALA A 269 -7.60 -19.96 19.12
CA ALA A 269 -7.79 -18.95 18.07
C ALA A 269 -9.16 -18.25 18.25
N ARG A 270 -9.25 -16.97 17.87
CA ARG A 270 -10.50 -16.22 17.99
C ARG A 270 -11.48 -16.61 16.89
N ASP A 271 -12.73 -16.89 17.26
CA ASP A 271 -13.84 -16.90 16.29
C ASP A 271 -14.03 -15.47 15.75
N PRO A 272 -14.02 -15.24 14.42
CA PRO A 272 -14.24 -13.91 13.84
C PRO A 272 -15.48 -13.17 14.37
N LYS A 273 -16.53 -13.90 14.78
CA LYS A 273 -17.78 -13.34 15.34
C LYS A 273 -17.70 -13.05 16.84
N ALA A 274 -16.73 -13.61 17.56
CA ALA A 274 -16.54 -13.36 18.99
C ALA A 274 -15.95 -11.95 19.22
N PRO A 275 -16.23 -11.31 20.36
CA PRO A 275 -15.63 -10.02 20.69
C PRO A 275 -14.10 -10.11 20.79
N LEU A 276 -13.43 -8.97 20.60
CA LEU A 276 -12.00 -8.83 20.92
C LEU A 276 -11.82 -8.71 22.45
N GLU A 277 -10.80 -9.38 22.96
CA GLU A 277 -10.46 -9.46 24.39
C GLU A 277 -9.01 -9.01 24.58
N ASP A 278 -8.60 -8.76 25.82
CA ASP A 278 -7.23 -8.29 26.14
C ASP A 278 -6.16 -9.26 25.64
N ARG A 279 -6.39 -10.57 25.78
CA ARG A 279 -5.55 -11.62 25.22
C ARG A 279 -5.30 -11.44 23.71
N HIS A 280 -6.31 -11.07 22.93
CA HIS A 280 -6.18 -10.85 21.48
C HIS A 280 -5.34 -9.59 21.19
N ARG A 281 -5.51 -8.54 22.00
CA ARG A 281 -4.72 -7.31 21.93
C ARG A 281 -3.26 -7.60 22.29
N ASP A 282 -3.01 -8.41 23.31
CA ASP A 282 -1.68 -8.81 23.75
C ASP A 282 -0.96 -9.68 22.71
N ILE A 283 -1.67 -10.59 22.04
CA ILE A 283 -1.12 -11.34 20.90
C ILE A 283 -0.77 -10.38 19.76
N ALA A 284 -1.64 -9.44 19.41
CA ALA A 284 -1.35 -8.43 18.39
C ALA A 284 -0.13 -7.57 18.74
N ARG A 285 -0.03 -7.10 19.99
CA ARG A 285 1.13 -6.35 20.48
C ARG A 285 2.41 -7.17 20.41
N SER A 286 2.37 -8.41 20.86
CA SER A 286 3.52 -9.31 20.87
C SER A 286 3.97 -9.69 19.47
N ALA A 287 3.03 -9.88 18.54
CA ALA A 287 3.31 -10.12 17.13
C ALA A 287 4.00 -8.92 16.48
N GLN A 288 3.51 -7.69 16.74
CA GLN A 288 4.14 -6.46 16.25
C GLN A 288 5.57 -6.29 16.80
N VAL A 289 5.78 -6.50 18.10
CA VAL A 289 7.12 -6.42 18.72
C VAL A 289 8.07 -7.47 18.11
N THR A 290 7.59 -8.70 17.89
CA THR A 290 8.38 -9.78 17.30
C THR A 290 8.76 -9.48 15.86
N TYR A 291 7.81 -8.99 15.06
CA TYR A 291 8.06 -8.51 13.71
C TYR A 291 9.12 -7.41 13.70
N GLU A 292 8.97 -6.39 14.55
CA GLU A 292 9.94 -5.30 14.67
C GLU A 292 11.33 -5.81 15.05
N ASN A 293 11.44 -6.72 16.01
CA ASN A 293 12.73 -7.29 16.41
C ASN A 293 13.42 -8.00 15.24
N ALA A 294 12.70 -8.79 14.45
CA ALA A 294 13.27 -9.44 13.27
C ALA A 294 13.62 -8.46 12.16
N PHE A 295 12.76 -7.47 11.92
CA PHE A 295 12.97 -6.44 10.91
C PHE A 295 14.19 -5.58 11.22
N PHE A 296 14.34 -5.10 12.45
CA PHE A 296 15.50 -4.29 12.85
C PHE A 296 16.78 -5.12 13.01
N ASN A 297 16.70 -6.41 13.33
CA ASN A 297 17.86 -7.30 13.27
C ASN A 297 18.42 -7.35 11.84
N LEU A 298 17.55 -7.48 10.84
CA LEU A 298 17.93 -7.44 9.44
C LEU A 298 18.53 -6.07 9.09
N LEU A 299 17.80 -4.97 9.32
CA LEU A 299 18.27 -3.64 8.91
C LEU A 299 19.61 -3.26 9.56
N ASN A 300 19.83 -3.58 10.84
CA ASN A 300 21.09 -3.28 11.50
C ASN A 300 22.27 -4.10 10.94
N ALA A 301 22.05 -5.37 10.64
CA ALA A 301 23.08 -6.19 9.98
C ALA A 301 23.39 -5.67 8.56
N LEU A 302 22.37 -5.22 7.82
CA LEU A 302 22.58 -4.64 6.49
C LEU A 302 23.30 -3.29 6.56
N HIS A 303 22.96 -2.42 7.50
CA HIS A 303 23.70 -1.19 7.73
C HIS A 303 25.17 -1.50 8.05
N ALA A 304 25.45 -2.43 8.97
CA ALA A 304 26.81 -2.84 9.31
C ALA A 304 27.57 -3.41 8.10
N ARG A 305 26.89 -4.10 7.18
CA ARG A 305 27.48 -4.68 5.98
C ARG A 305 27.80 -3.66 4.90
N TYR A 306 26.92 -2.70 4.65
CA TYR A 306 27.04 -1.78 3.50
C TYR A 306 27.53 -0.38 3.86
N GLY A 307 27.32 0.06 5.11
CA GLY A 307 27.72 1.39 5.59
C GLY A 307 27.06 2.56 4.84
N ALA A 308 25.91 2.35 4.18
CA ALA A 308 25.20 3.42 3.48
C ALA A 308 24.27 4.18 4.43
N ASP A 309 24.17 5.50 4.27
CA ASP A 309 23.30 6.36 5.08
C ASP A 309 21.81 6.15 4.80
N ALA A 310 21.46 5.71 3.59
CA ALA A 310 20.09 5.57 3.14
C ALA A 310 19.65 4.10 3.06
N VAL A 311 18.40 3.86 3.46
CA VAL A 311 17.69 2.60 3.23
C VAL A 311 16.39 2.88 2.48
N VAL A 312 16.06 2.01 1.53
CA VAL A 312 14.79 2.07 0.80
C VAL A 312 14.01 0.78 0.98
N LEU A 313 12.71 0.89 1.24
CA LEU A 313 11.85 -0.23 1.65
C LEU A 313 10.72 -0.51 0.64
N ALA A 314 10.53 -1.80 0.35
CA ALA A 314 9.42 -2.36 -0.44
C ALA A 314 9.06 -3.78 0.05
N GLY A 315 8.22 -4.50 -0.72
CA GLY A 315 7.54 -5.72 -0.30
C GLY A 315 6.32 -5.44 0.58
N GLY A 316 5.36 -6.37 0.65
CA GLY A 316 4.10 -6.16 1.35
C GLY A 316 4.26 -5.75 2.83
N CYS A 317 5.36 -6.15 3.48
CA CYS A 317 5.62 -5.75 4.86
C CYS A 317 6.09 -4.29 5.00
N ALA A 318 6.48 -3.61 3.90
CA ALA A 318 6.74 -2.16 3.90
C ALA A 318 5.47 -1.35 4.22
N TYR A 319 4.27 -1.94 4.17
CA TYR A 319 3.05 -1.30 4.70
C TYR A 319 2.98 -1.23 6.23
N ASN A 320 3.92 -1.86 6.96
CA ASN A 320 4.02 -1.76 8.41
C ASN A 320 4.56 -0.38 8.83
N SER A 321 3.69 0.63 8.78
CA SER A 321 4.04 2.02 9.06
C SER A 321 4.54 2.25 10.49
N VAL A 322 4.19 1.36 11.43
CA VAL A 322 4.68 1.41 12.81
C VAL A 322 6.17 1.06 12.87
N ALA A 323 6.61 0.02 12.15
CA ALA A 323 8.03 -0.32 12.05
C ALA A 323 8.79 0.75 11.26
N ASN A 324 8.26 1.20 10.12
CA ASN A 324 8.91 2.23 9.29
C ASN A 324 9.21 3.51 10.07
N GLY A 325 8.27 3.97 10.90
CA GLY A 325 8.43 5.18 11.71
C GLY A 325 9.54 5.11 12.75
N LYS A 326 10.09 3.92 13.03
CA LYS A 326 11.15 3.67 14.00
C LYS A 326 12.50 3.34 13.35
N VAL A 327 12.61 3.34 12.02
CA VAL A 327 13.86 2.95 11.32
C VAL A 327 15.01 3.87 11.69
N LEU A 328 14.82 5.19 11.62
CA LEU A 328 15.87 6.16 11.96
C LEU A 328 16.18 6.19 13.48
N GLU A 329 15.24 5.75 14.32
CA GLU A 329 15.43 5.64 15.78
C GLU A 329 16.18 4.35 16.17
N ARG A 330 15.89 3.23 15.51
CA ARG A 330 16.35 1.88 15.90
C ARG A 330 17.48 1.33 15.03
N THR A 331 17.97 2.12 14.09
CA THR A 331 19.09 1.75 13.22
C THR A 331 20.05 2.93 13.07
N SER A 332 21.20 2.66 12.45
CA SER A 332 22.19 3.71 12.16
C SER A 332 21.92 4.47 10.85
N PHE A 333 20.94 4.05 10.04
CA PHE A 333 20.53 4.77 8.84
C PHE A 333 20.09 6.21 9.18
N LYS A 334 20.36 7.13 8.26
CA LYS A 334 20.05 8.56 8.37
C LYS A 334 18.93 9.01 7.45
N LYS A 335 18.63 8.20 6.43
CA LYS A 335 17.65 8.51 5.39
C LYS A 335 16.80 7.28 5.10
N LEU A 336 15.49 7.48 4.93
CA LEU A 336 14.53 6.43 4.64
C LEU A 336 13.64 6.84 3.47
N TYR A 337 13.49 5.95 2.50
CA TYR A 337 12.42 6.03 1.50
C TYR A 337 11.57 4.77 1.60
N VAL A 338 10.24 4.93 1.68
CA VAL A 338 9.31 3.81 1.67
C VAL A 338 8.40 3.95 0.46
N GLN A 339 8.32 2.92 -0.37
CA GLN A 339 7.53 3.03 -1.59
C GLN A 339 6.02 3.16 -1.30
N SER A 340 5.31 4.06 -2.00
CA SER A 340 3.89 4.35 -1.73
C SER A 340 2.98 3.13 -1.90
N ALA A 341 3.22 2.36 -2.96
CA ALA A 341 2.67 1.03 -3.17
C ALA A 341 3.74 -0.03 -2.86
N GLY A 342 4.18 -0.12 -1.60
CA GLY A 342 5.27 -1.02 -1.20
C GLY A 342 5.01 -2.51 -1.47
N GLY A 343 3.74 -2.93 -1.55
CA GLY A 343 3.35 -4.30 -1.91
C GLY A 343 3.37 -4.58 -3.41
N ASP A 344 2.67 -5.62 -3.84
CA ASP A 344 2.85 -6.21 -5.17
C ASP A 344 2.48 -5.30 -6.35
N ALA A 345 1.54 -4.37 -6.15
CA ALA A 345 1.27 -3.31 -7.13
C ALA A 345 2.55 -2.54 -7.51
N GLY A 346 3.40 -2.22 -6.53
CA GLY A 346 4.70 -1.58 -6.74
C GLY A 346 5.64 -2.35 -7.65
N GLY A 347 5.46 -3.67 -7.76
CA GLY A 347 6.20 -4.53 -8.67
C GLY A 347 6.03 -4.15 -10.15
N ALA A 348 4.91 -3.51 -10.54
CA ALA A 348 4.74 -2.97 -11.89
C ALA A 348 5.80 -1.90 -12.21
N ILE A 349 5.97 -0.90 -11.32
CA ILE A 349 7.01 0.13 -11.42
C ILE A 349 8.39 -0.52 -11.41
N GLY A 350 8.60 -1.45 -10.48
CA GLY A 350 9.84 -2.20 -10.36
C GLY A 350 10.25 -2.92 -11.65
N ALA A 351 9.31 -3.62 -12.29
CA ALA A 351 9.54 -4.33 -13.53
C ALA A 351 9.88 -3.37 -14.69
N ALA A 352 9.18 -2.23 -14.79
CA ALA A 352 9.45 -1.23 -15.83
C ALA A 352 10.83 -0.59 -15.67
N PHE A 353 11.17 -0.08 -14.47
CA PHE A 353 12.46 0.58 -14.22
C PHE A 353 13.64 -0.40 -14.25
N ALA A 354 13.48 -1.63 -13.77
CA ALA A 354 14.51 -2.66 -13.93
C ALA A 354 14.76 -2.98 -15.41
N THR A 355 13.70 -2.99 -16.23
CA THR A 355 13.82 -3.19 -17.69
C THR A 355 14.49 -2.00 -18.35
N TRP A 356 14.12 -0.76 -18.01
CA TRP A 356 14.76 0.46 -18.49
C TRP A 356 16.28 0.41 -18.32
N HIS A 357 16.75 0.13 -17.09
CA HIS A 357 18.18 0.06 -16.81
C HIS A 357 18.88 -1.15 -17.44
N LYS A 358 18.14 -2.25 -17.65
CA LYS A 358 18.69 -3.44 -18.30
C LYS A 358 18.83 -3.27 -19.82
N THR A 359 17.86 -2.66 -20.49
CA THR A 359 17.83 -2.56 -21.96
C THR A 359 18.49 -1.28 -22.48
N GLY A 360 18.42 -0.17 -21.74
CA GLY A 360 19.01 1.10 -22.15
C GLY A 360 20.53 1.21 -21.92
N GLY A 361 21.17 0.24 -21.26
CA GLY A 361 22.63 0.17 -21.14
C GLY A 361 23.25 1.44 -20.54
N ALA A 362 24.24 2.02 -21.22
CA ALA A 362 24.92 3.24 -20.77
C ALA A 362 24.04 4.50 -20.84
N ASP A 363 22.99 4.49 -21.65
CA ASP A 363 22.08 5.62 -21.84
C ASP A 363 20.95 5.66 -20.78
N ALA A 364 20.71 4.55 -20.08
CA ALA A 364 19.71 4.46 -19.02
C ALA A 364 20.16 5.18 -17.74
N LYS A 365 19.94 6.50 -17.71
CA LYS A 365 20.21 7.33 -16.53
C LYS A 365 19.08 7.21 -15.51
N ARG A 366 19.44 7.12 -14.23
CA ARG A 366 18.51 7.31 -13.12
C ARG A 366 18.37 8.81 -12.88
N HIS A 367 17.19 9.36 -13.19
CA HIS A 367 16.91 10.80 -13.08
C HIS A 367 15.50 11.10 -12.56
N PHE A 368 14.58 10.15 -12.69
CA PHE A 368 13.25 10.24 -12.11
C PHE A 368 13.27 9.95 -10.60
N VAL A 369 12.56 10.79 -9.84
CA VAL A 369 12.30 10.61 -8.41
C VAL A 369 10.79 10.62 -8.21
N MET A 370 10.26 9.62 -7.51
CA MET A 370 8.86 9.58 -7.14
C MET A 370 8.68 10.23 -5.76
N ASP A 371 8.35 11.52 -5.76
CA ASP A 371 8.10 12.32 -4.55
C ASP A 371 6.60 12.50 -4.24
N HIS A 372 5.72 12.12 -5.19
CA HIS A 372 4.27 12.08 -5.04
C HIS A 372 3.66 10.78 -5.58
N ALA A 373 2.38 10.53 -5.24
CA ALA A 373 1.66 9.32 -5.65
C ALA A 373 0.57 9.58 -6.71
N TYR A 374 0.37 10.80 -7.20
CA TYR A 374 -0.74 11.17 -8.09
C TYR A 374 -0.56 10.72 -9.55
N TRP A 375 -0.61 9.41 -9.81
CA TRP A 375 -0.31 8.79 -11.12
C TRP A 375 -1.51 8.15 -11.82
N GLY A 376 -2.66 8.08 -11.13
CA GLY A 376 -3.88 7.49 -11.67
C GLY A 376 -4.79 8.50 -12.38
N PRO A 377 -5.99 8.06 -12.79
CA PRO A 377 -6.93 8.90 -13.54
C PRO A 377 -7.38 10.15 -12.78
N SER A 378 -7.63 11.23 -13.53
CA SER A 378 -8.36 12.42 -13.08
C SER A 378 -9.64 12.60 -13.90
N ALA A 379 -10.66 13.23 -13.31
CA ALA A 379 -11.87 13.60 -14.04
C ALA A 379 -11.76 15.04 -14.57
N THR A 380 -12.22 15.28 -15.79
CA THR A 380 -12.32 16.64 -16.35
C THR A 380 -13.53 17.38 -15.76
N PRO A 381 -13.57 18.73 -15.82
CA PRO A 381 -14.75 19.51 -15.43
C PRO A 381 -16.03 19.07 -16.14
N GLU A 382 -15.95 18.67 -17.41
CA GLU A 382 -17.07 18.19 -18.21
C GLU A 382 -17.58 16.84 -17.72
N GLN A 383 -16.68 15.91 -17.39
CA GLN A 383 -17.04 14.62 -16.82
C GLN A 383 -17.72 14.79 -15.45
N ILE A 384 -17.20 15.69 -14.61
CA ILE A 384 -17.82 16.01 -13.32
C ILE A 384 -19.21 16.61 -13.52
N ALA A 385 -19.35 17.60 -14.41
CA ALA A 385 -20.63 18.22 -14.70
C ALA A 385 -21.66 17.21 -15.25
N ALA A 386 -21.23 16.31 -16.13
CA ALA A 386 -22.07 15.25 -16.67
C ALA A 386 -22.52 14.27 -15.58
N ALA A 387 -21.61 13.81 -14.70
CA ALA A 387 -21.94 12.93 -13.59
C ALA A 387 -22.94 13.59 -12.61
N ILE A 388 -22.77 14.88 -12.31
CA ILE A 388 -23.71 15.63 -11.46
C ILE A 388 -25.08 15.76 -12.13
N ALA A 389 -25.12 16.09 -13.43
CA ALA A 389 -26.35 16.23 -14.17
C ALA A 389 -27.14 14.91 -14.24
N GLN A 390 -26.46 13.79 -14.47
CA GLN A 390 -27.06 12.45 -14.48
C GLN A 390 -27.67 12.06 -13.14
N ARG A 391 -27.16 12.61 -12.03
CA ARG A 391 -27.59 12.29 -10.66
C ARG A 391 -28.43 13.40 -10.02
N ARG A 392 -28.94 14.35 -10.83
CA ARG A 392 -29.63 15.54 -10.31
C ARG A 392 -30.86 15.19 -9.47
N ALA A 393 -31.69 14.27 -9.93
CA ALA A 393 -32.88 13.84 -9.20
C ALA A 393 -32.56 13.25 -7.83
N ASP A 394 -31.44 12.52 -7.71
CA ASP A 394 -31.01 11.93 -6.43
C ASP A 394 -30.53 13.01 -5.45
N PHE A 395 -29.85 14.04 -5.95
CA PHE A 395 -29.46 15.20 -5.12
C PHE A 395 -30.67 15.99 -4.64
N ASP A 396 -31.63 16.25 -5.52
CA ASP A 396 -32.86 16.97 -5.16
C ASP A 396 -33.67 16.15 -4.12
N ALA A 397 -33.79 14.83 -4.30
CA ALA A 397 -34.45 13.93 -3.34
C ALA A 397 -33.71 13.86 -2.00
N ALA A 398 -32.38 13.99 -2.00
CA ALA A 398 -31.55 14.05 -0.81
C ALA A 398 -31.49 15.45 -0.16
N GLY A 399 -32.23 16.43 -0.70
CA GLY A 399 -32.25 17.81 -0.19
C GLY A 399 -30.94 18.57 -0.39
N CYS A 400 -30.10 18.14 -1.33
CA CYS A 400 -28.76 18.70 -1.51
C CYS A 400 -28.77 20.03 -2.26
N SER A 401 -27.94 20.97 -1.82
CA SER A 401 -27.57 22.17 -2.59
C SER A 401 -26.29 21.91 -3.39
N ILE A 402 -26.21 22.46 -4.59
CA ILE A 402 -25.07 22.31 -5.51
C ILE A 402 -24.59 23.70 -5.92
N GLU A 403 -23.33 23.98 -5.67
CA GLU A 403 -22.69 25.27 -5.94
C GLU A 403 -21.34 25.04 -6.64
N ARG A 404 -21.13 25.68 -7.79
CA ARG A 404 -19.81 25.69 -8.45
C ARG A 404 -19.02 26.91 -7.96
N ILE A 405 -17.83 26.68 -7.41
CA ILE A 405 -16.95 27.72 -6.88
C ILE A 405 -15.63 27.66 -7.66
N ALA A 406 -15.50 28.51 -8.69
CA ALA A 406 -14.32 28.52 -9.57
C ALA A 406 -13.05 29.05 -8.88
N ASP A 407 -13.18 29.94 -7.90
CA ASP A 407 -12.03 30.42 -7.14
C ASP A 407 -11.57 29.38 -6.10
N GLU A 408 -10.38 28.82 -6.33
CA GLU A 408 -9.82 27.76 -5.48
C GLU A 408 -9.63 28.21 -4.02
N ALA A 409 -9.27 29.48 -3.78
CA ALA A 409 -9.10 30.00 -2.43
C ALA A 409 -10.42 30.00 -1.65
N THR A 410 -11.50 30.44 -2.29
CA THR A 410 -12.85 30.43 -1.75
C THR A 410 -13.34 29.00 -1.51
N LEU A 411 -13.14 28.08 -2.47
CA LEU A 411 -13.51 26.67 -2.32
C LEU A 411 -12.80 26.02 -1.12
N CYS A 412 -11.48 26.24 -1.00
CA CYS A 412 -10.68 25.75 0.10
C CYS A 412 -11.13 26.35 1.44
N ARG A 413 -11.42 27.66 1.49
CA ARG A 413 -11.92 28.33 2.70
C ARG A 413 -13.29 27.80 3.12
N HIS A 414 -14.22 27.64 2.18
CA HIS A 414 -15.56 27.08 2.45
C HIS A 414 -15.48 25.63 2.94
N THR A 415 -14.59 24.84 2.34
CA THR A 415 -14.38 23.45 2.74
C THR A 415 -13.72 23.38 4.13
N ALA A 416 -12.69 24.20 4.38
CA ALA A 416 -12.04 24.29 5.68
C ALA A 416 -13.01 24.73 6.79
N GLN A 417 -13.89 25.68 6.49
CA GLN A 417 -14.96 26.10 7.39
C GLN A 417 -15.88 24.94 7.73
N ALA A 418 -16.35 24.18 6.71
CA ALA A 418 -17.18 22.99 6.94
C ALA A 418 -16.45 21.93 7.79
N ILE A 419 -15.16 21.69 7.53
CA ILE A 419 -14.34 20.81 8.38
C ILE A 419 -14.35 21.33 9.82
N SER A 420 -14.11 22.62 10.05
CA SER A 420 -14.04 23.23 11.39
C SER A 420 -15.35 23.18 12.17
N GLU A 421 -16.48 23.09 11.46
CA GLU A 421 -17.83 22.89 12.01
C GLU A 421 -18.10 21.41 12.38
N GLY A 422 -17.13 20.51 12.14
CA GLY A 422 -17.26 19.08 12.40
C GLY A 422 -18.00 18.33 11.29
N LYS A 423 -18.12 18.91 10.08
CA LYS A 423 -18.71 18.21 8.93
C LYS A 423 -17.72 17.20 8.35
N VAL A 424 -18.28 16.12 7.82
CA VAL A 424 -17.56 15.06 7.10
C VAL A 424 -17.58 15.36 5.61
N ILE A 425 -16.39 15.49 5.03
CA ILE A 425 -16.22 15.95 3.65
C ILE A 425 -15.73 14.81 2.77
N GLY A 426 -16.47 14.45 1.73
CA GLY A 426 -15.92 13.70 0.59
C GLY A 426 -15.11 14.64 -0.30
N TRP A 427 -13.85 14.34 -0.55
CA TRP A 427 -12.91 15.19 -1.28
C TRP A 427 -12.34 14.44 -2.49
N PHE A 428 -12.76 14.86 -3.69
CA PHE A 428 -12.38 14.28 -4.97
C PHE A 428 -11.71 15.34 -5.85
N GLN A 429 -10.39 15.24 -6.01
CA GLN A 429 -9.57 16.23 -6.71
C GLN A 429 -8.51 15.56 -7.57
N GLY A 430 -8.18 16.13 -8.72
CA GLY A 430 -6.99 15.76 -9.51
C GLY A 430 -6.81 14.26 -9.78
N ARG A 431 -5.56 13.86 -9.99
CA ARG A 431 -5.16 12.48 -10.28
C ARG A 431 -5.25 11.59 -9.05
N LEU A 432 -5.80 10.39 -9.22
CA LEU A 432 -5.87 9.34 -8.21
C LEU A 432 -4.48 8.95 -7.70
N GLU A 433 -4.39 8.64 -6.41
CA GLU A 433 -3.19 8.16 -5.74
C GLU A 433 -2.80 6.71 -6.12
N TRP A 434 -1.50 6.47 -6.24
CA TRP A 434 -0.85 5.18 -6.42
C TRP A 434 -0.56 4.52 -5.07
N GLY A 435 -1.14 3.35 -4.84
CA GLY A 435 -1.05 2.59 -3.60
C GLY A 435 -2.30 2.68 -2.72
N PRO A 436 -2.27 2.07 -1.52
CA PRO A 436 -3.48 1.82 -0.72
C PRO A 436 -3.90 3.00 0.16
N ARG A 437 -3.20 4.14 0.09
CA ARG A 437 -3.45 5.32 0.94
C ARG A 437 -4.11 6.42 0.12
N ALA A 438 -5.17 7.01 0.66
CA ALA A 438 -5.63 8.30 0.18
C ALA A 438 -4.73 9.40 0.72
N LEU A 439 -4.28 10.28 -0.16
CA LEU A 439 -3.24 11.28 0.09
C LEU A 439 -3.71 12.67 -0.35
N GLY A 440 -5.00 12.96 -0.17
CA GLY A 440 -5.59 14.27 -0.44
C GLY A 440 -6.26 14.44 -1.81
N ASN A 441 -6.42 13.38 -2.62
CA ASN A 441 -7.13 13.45 -3.91
C ASN A 441 -8.36 12.55 -3.98
N ARG A 442 -8.41 11.45 -3.23
CA ARG A 442 -9.62 10.63 -3.01
C ARG A 442 -9.83 10.36 -1.53
N SER A 443 -10.14 11.43 -0.79
CA SER A 443 -10.09 11.44 0.67
C SER A 443 -11.45 11.73 1.29
N ILE A 444 -11.67 11.23 2.50
CA ILE A 444 -12.70 11.72 3.41
C ILE A 444 -11.97 12.52 4.49
N LEU A 445 -12.39 13.76 4.66
CA LEU A 445 -11.76 14.71 5.57
C LEU A 445 -12.67 15.02 6.76
N GLY A 446 -12.04 15.33 7.89
CA GLY A 446 -12.74 15.72 9.13
C GLY A 446 -11.87 16.56 10.06
N ASP A 447 -12.51 17.12 11.09
CA ASP A 447 -11.83 17.95 12.09
C ASP A 447 -10.96 17.08 13.01
N PRO A 448 -9.62 17.25 13.03
CA PRO A 448 -8.77 16.47 13.91
C PRO A 448 -8.93 16.84 15.39
N ARG A 449 -9.45 18.04 15.70
CA ARG A 449 -9.56 18.59 17.05
C ARG A 449 -10.70 17.96 17.86
N ARG A 450 -11.65 17.34 17.17
CA ARG A 450 -12.86 16.77 17.76
C ARG A 450 -12.64 15.34 18.26
N ALA A 451 -12.81 15.12 19.57
CA ALA A 451 -12.66 13.79 20.15
C ALA A 451 -13.69 12.77 19.62
N ASP A 452 -14.90 13.23 19.30
CA ASP A 452 -16.01 12.41 18.78
C ASP A 452 -15.93 12.14 17.27
N MET A 453 -15.00 12.76 16.53
CA MET A 453 -14.91 12.64 15.07
C MET A 453 -14.64 11.19 14.62
N LYS A 454 -13.90 10.40 15.40
CA LYS A 454 -13.67 8.98 15.11
C LYS A 454 -14.99 8.20 15.08
N ASP A 455 -15.86 8.45 16.06
CA ASP A 455 -17.16 7.80 16.18
C ASP A 455 -18.11 8.28 15.10
N ILE A 456 -18.13 9.59 14.81
CA ILE A 456 -18.90 10.18 13.71
C ILE A 456 -18.53 9.52 12.38
N LEU A 457 -17.24 9.38 12.04
CA LEU A 457 -16.81 8.77 10.79
C LEU A 457 -17.15 7.28 10.71
N ASN A 458 -17.02 6.55 11.83
CA ASN A 458 -17.38 5.14 11.90
C ASN A 458 -18.89 4.94 11.74
N LEU A 459 -19.72 5.78 12.37
CA LEU A 459 -21.19 5.72 12.29
C LEU A 459 -21.72 6.18 10.92
N LYS A 460 -21.21 7.30 10.39
CA LYS A 460 -21.73 7.91 9.16
C LYS A 460 -21.29 7.17 7.90
N ILE A 461 -20.10 6.54 7.91
CA ILE A 461 -19.47 5.99 6.71
C ILE A 461 -18.90 4.59 6.96
N LYS A 462 -17.90 4.48 7.85
CA LYS A 462 -16.96 3.35 7.75
C LYS A 462 -17.48 2.03 8.27
N ARG A 463 -18.41 2.04 9.24
CA ARG A 463 -19.03 0.85 9.84
C ARG A 463 -18.02 -0.25 10.17
N ARG A 464 -16.86 0.15 10.70
CA ARG A 464 -15.68 -0.69 10.93
C ARG A 464 -15.30 -0.69 12.42
N GLU A 465 -14.32 -1.51 12.77
CA GLU A 465 -13.88 -1.71 14.15
C GLU A 465 -13.35 -0.41 14.78
N SER A 466 -13.69 -0.16 16.05
CA SER A 466 -13.42 1.11 16.76
C SER A 466 -11.93 1.41 16.98
N PHE A 467 -11.07 0.38 17.00
CA PHE A 467 -9.63 0.53 17.18
C PHE A 467 -8.89 1.01 15.92
N ARG A 468 -9.56 1.07 14.76
CA ARG A 468 -8.91 1.47 13.50
C ARG A 468 -8.58 2.96 13.51
N PRO A 469 -7.28 3.34 13.43
CA PRO A 469 -6.90 4.75 13.50
C PRO A 469 -7.25 5.52 12.23
N PHE A 470 -7.30 6.84 12.38
CA PHE A 470 -7.31 7.82 11.29
C PHE A 470 -5.97 8.57 11.26
N ALA A 471 -5.65 9.19 10.13
CA ALA A 471 -4.33 9.75 9.89
C ALA A 471 -4.36 11.28 9.83
N PRO A 472 -3.34 11.97 10.38
CA PRO A 472 -3.15 13.40 10.16
C PRO A 472 -2.48 13.67 8.81
N SER A 473 -3.07 14.57 8.01
CA SER A 473 -2.36 15.28 6.93
C SER A 473 -1.96 16.67 7.42
N ILE A 474 -0.67 16.99 7.35
CA ILE A 474 -0.09 18.24 7.88
C ILE A 474 0.66 19.00 6.78
N LEU A 475 0.71 20.32 6.88
CA LEU A 475 1.67 21.11 6.11
C LEU A 475 3.11 20.74 6.52
N ARG A 476 3.97 20.51 5.54
CA ARG A 476 5.35 20.04 5.77
C ARG A 476 6.12 20.94 6.73
N GLU A 477 5.97 22.25 6.60
CA GLU A 477 6.63 23.26 7.44
C GLU A 477 6.19 23.22 8.92
N ALA A 478 5.06 22.59 9.24
CA ALA A 478 4.55 22.49 10.61
C ALA A 478 4.90 21.18 11.33
N VAL A 479 5.51 20.20 10.64
CA VAL A 479 5.91 18.91 11.25
C VAL A 479 6.72 19.07 12.54
N PRO A 480 7.81 19.86 12.61
CA PRO A 480 8.65 19.93 13.79
C PRO A 480 7.92 20.48 15.03
N ASP A 481 6.85 21.25 14.86
CA ASP A 481 6.05 21.80 15.95
C ASP A 481 5.04 20.80 16.54
N TRP A 482 4.73 19.72 15.81
CA TRP A 482 3.66 18.78 16.16
C TRP A 482 4.16 17.35 16.42
N PHE A 483 5.26 16.94 15.80
CA PHE A 483 5.84 15.60 15.91
C PHE A 483 7.24 15.65 16.53
N GLU A 484 7.61 14.57 17.22
CA GLU A 484 8.94 14.42 17.82
C GLU A 484 10.03 14.16 16.77
N THR A 485 9.64 13.69 15.58
CA THR A 485 10.51 13.43 14.43
C THR A 485 10.14 14.38 13.29
N ASP A 486 11.12 15.11 12.77
CA ASP A 486 10.98 15.97 11.59
C ASP A 486 11.53 15.24 10.36
N ASP A 487 10.63 14.80 9.47
CA ASP A 487 10.96 14.06 8.25
C ASP A 487 9.85 14.23 7.20
N ASP A 488 10.17 13.94 5.95
CA ASP A 488 9.22 13.92 4.84
C ASP A 488 8.50 12.57 4.76
N VAL A 489 7.18 12.59 4.91
CA VAL A 489 6.33 11.38 4.86
C VAL A 489 5.19 11.59 3.85
N PRO A 490 5.49 11.74 2.54
CA PRO A 490 4.47 12.10 1.54
C PRO A 490 3.42 10.99 1.32
N PHE A 491 3.74 9.74 1.67
CA PHE A 491 2.92 8.57 1.33
C PHE A 491 2.13 7.98 2.50
N MET A 492 2.14 8.61 3.67
CA MET A 492 1.45 8.07 4.86
C MET A 492 1.95 6.67 5.28
N MET A 493 3.27 6.47 5.15
CA MET A 493 3.95 5.19 5.34
C MET A 493 4.77 5.10 6.64
N GLN A 494 4.78 6.15 7.46
CA GLN A 494 5.45 6.18 8.76
C GLN A 494 4.50 6.65 9.86
N VAL A 495 4.68 6.10 11.07
CA VAL A 495 3.98 6.50 12.29
C VAL A 495 4.97 7.17 13.22
N PHE A 496 4.71 8.43 13.56
CA PHE A 496 5.57 9.21 14.47
C PHE A 496 4.86 9.54 15.77
N ARG A 497 5.63 9.80 16.82
CA ARG A 497 5.10 10.30 18.09
C ARG A 497 4.68 11.76 17.92
N ILE A 498 3.45 12.05 18.31
CA ILE A 498 2.95 13.41 18.42
C ILE A 498 3.49 13.96 19.74
N ARG A 499 3.98 15.21 19.72
CA ARG A 499 4.48 15.87 20.93
C ARG A 499 3.42 15.87 22.03
N LYS A 500 3.82 15.57 23.27
CA LYS A 500 2.90 15.26 24.37
C LYS A 500 1.87 16.37 24.62
N GLU A 501 2.29 17.61 24.54
CA GLU A 501 1.50 18.83 24.70
C GLU A 501 0.48 19.03 23.58
N LYS A 502 0.77 18.55 22.36
CA LYS A 502 -0.10 18.69 21.17
C LYS A 502 -1.19 17.63 21.07
N ARG A 503 -1.04 16.49 21.74
CA ARG A 503 -1.96 15.33 21.63
C ARG A 503 -3.43 15.68 21.91
N LYS A 504 -3.68 16.57 22.87
CA LYS A 504 -5.05 17.00 23.23
C LYS A 504 -5.67 17.97 22.22
N GLU A 505 -4.85 18.62 21.40
CA GLU A 505 -5.32 19.54 20.37
C GLU A 505 -5.86 18.80 19.14
N ILE A 506 -5.43 17.54 18.90
CA ILE A 506 -5.81 16.74 17.73
C ILE A 506 -6.20 15.27 18.08
N PRO A 507 -7.16 15.05 19.01
CA PRO A 507 -7.50 13.72 19.50
C PRO A 507 -8.02 12.75 18.43
N ALA A 508 -8.62 13.25 17.33
CA ALA A 508 -9.20 12.39 16.29
C ALA A 508 -8.15 11.62 15.47
N VAL A 509 -6.92 12.14 15.43
CA VAL A 509 -5.79 11.57 14.66
C VAL A 509 -4.64 11.13 15.58
N THR A 510 -4.78 11.33 16.88
CA THR A 510 -3.86 10.79 17.89
C THR A 510 -4.27 9.37 18.25
N HIS A 511 -3.35 8.42 18.11
CA HIS A 511 -3.51 7.03 18.53
C HIS A 511 -3.43 6.90 20.06
N VAL A 512 -3.89 5.77 20.59
CA VAL A 512 -3.90 5.50 22.04
C VAL A 512 -2.50 5.57 22.68
N ASP A 513 -1.44 5.28 21.92
CA ASP A 513 -0.05 5.36 22.37
C ASP A 513 0.60 6.74 22.11
N GLY A 514 -0.19 7.75 21.71
CA GLY A 514 0.29 9.10 21.45
C GLY A 514 0.99 9.29 20.09
N THR A 515 0.88 8.31 19.20
CA THR A 515 1.42 8.40 17.83
C THR A 515 0.37 8.87 16.81
N GLY A 516 0.80 9.22 15.59
CA GLY A 516 -0.07 9.47 14.45
C GLY A 516 0.59 9.02 13.15
N ARG A 517 -0.19 8.46 12.23
CA ARG A 517 0.31 8.03 10.91
C ARG A 517 0.33 9.20 9.92
N LEU A 518 1.43 9.92 9.92
CA LEU A 518 1.60 11.21 9.27
C LEU A 518 1.56 11.14 7.74
N GLN A 519 0.88 12.10 7.11
CA GLN A 519 1.15 12.51 5.72
C GLN A 519 1.66 13.95 5.71
N THR A 520 2.85 14.20 5.18
CA THR A 520 3.35 15.55 4.91
C THR A 520 2.79 16.06 3.58
N VAL A 521 2.32 17.30 3.57
CA VAL A 521 1.76 17.97 2.40
C VAL A 521 2.59 19.21 2.10
N THR A 522 3.13 19.26 0.89
CA THR A 522 3.93 20.38 0.39
C THR A 522 3.16 21.17 -0.67
N TRP A 523 3.44 22.47 -0.78
CA TRP A 523 2.88 23.34 -1.81
C TRP A 523 3.22 22.88 -3.24
N SER A 524 4.40 22.31 -3.48
CA SER A 524 4.81 21.78 -4.78
C SER A 524 4.10 20.46 -5.13
N GLY A 525 3.97 19.54 -4.17
CA GLY A 525 3.38 18.23 -4.40
C GLY A 525 1.84 18.22 -4.55
N ASN A 526 1.11 18.96 -3.72
CA ASN A 526 -0.35 19.07 -3.84
C ASN A 526 -0.85 20.47 -3.40
N PRO A 527 -0.77 21.48 -4.27
CA PRO A 527 -1.04 22.87 -3.92
C PRO A 527 -2.47 23.11 -3.42
N ARG A 528 -3.46 22.45 -4.04
CA ARG A 528 -4.88 22.60 -3.62
C ARG A 528 -5.12 22.01 -2.24
N TYR A 529 -4.53 20.85 -1.94
CA TYR A 529 -4.65 20.24 -0.61
C TYR A 529 -3.86 21.03 0.44
N ALA A 530 -2.67 21.52 0.11
CA ALA A 530 -1.91 22.44 0.96
C ALA A 530 -2.72 23.71 1.28
N ARG A 531 -3.38 24.31 0.27
CA ARG A 531 -4.24 25.47 0.44
C ARG A 531 -5.43 25.18 1.36
N LEU A 532 -6.07 24.01 1.23
CA LEU A 532 -7.13 23.58 2.14
C LEU A 532 -6.65 23.51 3.60
N ILE A 533 -5.50 22.87 3.83
CA ILE A 533 -4.93 22.73 5.18
C ILE A 533 -4.51 24.10 5.74
N SER A 534 -3.96 24.97 4.89
CA SER A 534 -3.62 26.35 5.26
C SER A 534 -4.86 27.16 5.64
N ALA A 535 -5.94 27.06 4.86
CA ALA A 535 -7.21 27.72 5.19
C ALA A 535 -7.79 27.18 6.51
N PHE A 536 -7.68 25.88 6.76
CA PHE A 536 -8.08 25.29 8.05
C PHE A 536 -7.21 25.81 9.20
N ARG A 537 -5.90 25.96 9.00
CA ARG A 537 -4.98 26.58 9.96
C ARG A 537 -5.37 28.02 10.28
N GLU A 538 -5.71 28.82 9.26
CA GLU A 538 -6.15 30.22 9.45
C GLU A 538 -7.40 30.30 10.34
N ILE A 539 -8.33 29.38 10.19
CA ILE A 539 -9.60 29.35 10.94
C ILE A 539 -9.38 28.82 12.37
N THR A 540 -8.50 27.83 12.54
CA THR A 540 -8.48 27.00 13.77
C THR A 540 -7.19 27.10 14.59
N GLY A 541 -6.12 27.65 14.01
CA GLY A 541 -4.76 27.57 14.52
C GLY A 541 -4.07 26.22 14.27
N VAL A 542 -4.75 25.21 13.75
CA VAL A 542 -4.23 23.84 13.59
C VAL A 542 -3.88 23.55 12.12
N PRO A 543 -2.61 23.25 11.77
CA PRO A 543 -2.16 23.00 10.40
C PRO A 543 -2.36 21.55 9.95
N ILE A 544 -3.40 20.89 10.47
CA ILE A 544 -3.64 19.45 10.29
C ILE A 544 -5.11 19.25 9.93
N VAL A 545 -5.39 18.31 9.03
CA VAL A 545 -6.74 17.76 8.82
C VAL A 545 -6.72 16.25 9.02
N LEU A 546 -7.83 15.67 9.48
CA LEU A 546 -7.99 14.22 9.48
C LEU A 546 -8.20 13.75 8.04
N ASN A 547 -7.47 12.71 7.62
CA ASN A 547 -7.61 12.08 6.31
C ASN A 547 -7.85 10.56 6.44
N THR A 548 -8.78 10.04 5.66
CA THR A 548 -8.95 8.60 5.39
C THR A 548 -9.39 8.35 3.94
N SER A 549 -9.24 7.12 3.47
CA SER A 549 -9.69 6.68 2.15
C SER A 549 -11.13 7.04 1.83
N PHE A 550 -11.42 7.53 0.62
CA PHE A 550 -12.80 7.74 0.15
C PHE A 550 -13.38 6.44 -0.40
N ASN A 551 -14.08 5.70 0.49
CA ASN A 551 -14.76 4.43 0.21
C ASN A 551 -15.65 3.98 1.39
N GLU A 552 -16.52 3.00 1.16
CA GLU A 552 -17.30 2.26 2.17
C GLU A 552 -17.12 0.75 1.94
N ASN A 553 -16.08 0.14 2.52
CA ASN A 553 -15.74 -1.29 2.36
C ASN A 553 -15.49 -1.79 0.91
N GLU A 554 -15.27 -0.87 -0.02
CA GLU A 554 -14.90 -1.10 -1.42
C GLU A 554 -13.53 -0.48 -1.74
N PRO A 555 -12.94 -0.67 -2.94
CA PRO A 555 -11.76 0.07 -3.36
C PRO A 555 -11.97 1.59 -3.29
N VAL A 556 -10.90 2.38 -3.18
CA VAL A 556 -10.98 3.85 -3.22
C VAL A 556 -11.69 4.29 -4.51
N VAL A 557 -12.61 5.26 -4.41
CA VAL A 557 -13.35 5.79 -5.58
C VAL A 557 -12.37 6.35 -6.63
N CYS A 558 -12.60 6.02 -7.88
CA CYS A 558 -11.79 6.37 -9.04
C CYS A 558 -12.50 7.46 -9.88
N LYS A 559 -13.81 7.29 -10.12
CA LYS A 559 -14.62 8.15 -10.99
C LYS A 559 -15.58 9.07 -10.22
N PRO A 560 -16.05 10.19 -10.80
CA PRO A 560 -17.02 11.07 -10.16
C PRO A 560 -18.30 10.34 -9.74
N GLU A 561 -18.82 9.43 -10.58
CA GLU A 561 -20.04 8.67 -10.30
C GLU A 561 -19.90 7.82 -9.03
N GLU A 562 -18.72 7.20 -8.84
CA GLU A 562 -18.42 6.39 -7.66
C GLU A 562 -18.33 7.24 -6.39
N ALA A 563 -17.79 8.46 -6.49
CA ALA A 563 -17.75 9.41 -5.38
C ALA A 563 -19.16 9.91 -5.01
N ILE A 564 -20.01 10.17 -6.02
CA ILE A 564 -21.43 10.53 -5.84
C ILE A 564 -22.20 9.38 -5.19
N ASP A 565 -22.03 8.15 -5.67
CA ASP A 565 -22.67 6.96 -5.09
C ASP A 565 -22.29 6.77 -3.63
N CYS A 566 -21.00 6.92 -3.31
CA CYS A 566 -20.53 6.84 -1.93
C CYS A 566 -21.13 7.96 -1.07
N PHE A 567 -21.17 9.20 -1.57
CA PHE A 567 -21.78 10.33 -0.85
C PHE A 567 -23.28 10.13 -0.60
N LEU A 568 -24.04 9.69 -1.62
CA LEU A 568 -25.49 9.51 -1.52
C LEU A 568 -25.88 8.35 -0.61
N ARG A 569 -25.13 7.24 -0.64
CA ARG A 569 -25.37 6.05 0.20
C ARG A 569 -24.95 6.22 1.66
N THR A 570 -23.99 7.12 1.92
CA THR A 570 -23.48 7.41 3.27
C THR A 570 -24.07 8.70 3.83
N LYS A 571 -23.75 9.01 5.09
CA LYS A 571 -24.19 10.26 5.75
C LYS A 571 -23.11 11.35 5.70
N MET A 572 -22.31 11.41 4.64
CA MET A 572 -21.39 12.53 4.42
C MET A 572 -22.16 13.84 4.32
N ASP A 573 -21.63 14.90 4.92
CA ASP A 573 -22.31 16.19 5.01
C ASP A 573 -22.05 17.05 3.77
N VAL A 574 -20.85 16.91 3.18
CA VAL A 574 -20.41 17.68 2.02
C VAL A 574 -19.63 16.77 1.07
N LEU A 575 -19.81 16.98 -0.24
CA LEU A 575 -18.97 16.41 -1.29
C LEU A 575 -18.36 17.54 -2.12
N VAL A 576 -17.04 17.51 -2.28
CA VAL A 576 -16.29 18.40 -3.16
C VAL A 576 -15.80 17.60 -4.37
N LEU A 577 -16.41 17.84 -5.54
CA LEU A 577 -16.03 17.23 -6.82
C LEU A 577 -15.38 18.30 -7.70
N GLY A 578 -14.05 18.29 -7.81
CA GLY A 578 -13.33 19.37 -8.50
C GLY A 578 -13.70 20.72 -7.89
N ASP A 579 -14.29 21.61 -8.69
CA ASP A 579 -14.70 22.95 -8.27
C ASP A 579 -16.17 23.03 -7.83
N THR A 580 -16.85 21.89 -7.67
CA THR A 580 -18.27 21.85 -7.28
C THR A 580 -18.43 21.34 -5.86
N LEU A 581 -19.15 22.13 -5.07
CA LEU A 581 -19.46 21.90 -3.67
C LEU A 581 -20.92 21.48 -3.54
N ILE A 582 -21.15 20.28 -3.01
CA ILE A 582 -22.47 19.68 -2.82
C ILE A 582 -22.69 19.52 -1.33
N ARG A 583 -23.78 20.06 -0.77
CA ARG A 583 -24.06 20.06 0.67
C ARG A 583 -25.45 19.48 0.95
N ARG A 584 -25.54 18.61 1.95
CA ARG A 584 -26.82 18.14 2.51
C ARG A 584 -27.47 19.18 3.42
#